data_AF-A0A954KK43-F1
#
_entry.id   AF-A0A954KK43-F1
#
_cell.length_a   1.000
_cell.length_b   1.000
_cell.length_c   1.000
_cell.angle_alpha   90.00
_cell.angle_beta   90.00
_cell.angle_gamma   90.00
#
_symmetry.space_group_name_H-M   'P 1'
#
loop_
_entity.id
_entity.type
_entity.pdbx_description
1 polymer ?
#
loop_
_entity_poly.entity_id
_entity_poly.type
_entity_poly.pdbx_seq_one_letter_code
_entity_poly.pdbx_strand_id
1 'polypeptide(L)'
;FNNDQIRQEFVSTFANDTDAPTERATSILQALSLMNGQFISQATDLTDSRTLAAIIDAPFLDTNEQIDALYLSTLSRFPSDAERSHCRDYIQSGGPQNDQKSALADLFWALLNSSEFLLNH
;
A
#
# COMPACT_ATOMS: atom_id res chain seq x y z
N PHE A 1 -10.44 18.52 6.39
CA PHE A 1 -11.20 18.70 5.14
C PHE A 1 -10.21 18.94 4.00
N ASN A 2 -9.63 17.89 3.40
CA ASN A 2 -8.65 18.03 2.30
C ASN A 2 -8.77 16.94 1.20
N ASN A 3 -9.79 16.07 1.29
CA ASN A 3 -9.96 14.94 0.37
C ASN A 3 -10.47 15.33 -1.03
N ASP A 4 -11.02 16.54 -1.20
CA ASP A 4 -11.61 16.95 -2.48
C ASP A 4 -10.53 17.25 -3.52
N GLN A 5 -9.43 17.90 -3.12
CA GLN A 5 -8.38 18.33 -4.04
C GLN A 5 -7.67 17.14 -4.69
N ILE A 6 -7.32 16.13 -3.88
CA ILE A 6 -6.68 14.89 -4.35
C ILE A 6 -7.62 14.13 -5.30
N ARG A 7 -8.91 14.11 -4.98
CA ARG A 7 -9.92 13.44 -5.81
C ARG A 7 -10.13 14.16 -7.14
N GLN A 8 -10.10 15.50 -7.16
CA GLN A 8 -10.22 16.27 -8.39
C GLN A 8 -8.98 16.13 -9.28
N GLU A 9 -7.78 16.10 -8.69
CA GLU A 9 -6.54 15.87 -9.41
C GLU A 9 -6.51 14.47 -10.05
N PHE A 10 -6.96 13.46 -9.30
CA PHE A 10 -7.16 12.10 -9.80
C PHE A 10 -8.15 12.06 -10.97
N VAL A 11 -9.36 12.61 -10.80
CA VAL A 11 -10.38 12.61 -11.87
C VAL A 11 -9.88 13.37 -13.11
N SER A 12 -9.14 14.46 -12.95
CA SER A 12 -8.58 15.21 -14.08
C SER A 12 -7.52 14.44 -14.87
N THR A 13 -6.76 13.59 -14.18
CA THR A 13 -5.70 12.76 -14.79
C THR A 13 -6.31 11.59 -15.57
N PHE A 14 -7.37 10.97 -15.06
CA PHE A 14 -8.00 9.78 -15.65
C PHE A 14 -9.18 10.06 -16.59
N ALA A 15 -9.81 11.24 -16.53
CA ALA A 15 -10.94 11.57 -17.42
C ALA A 15 -10.53 11.89 -18.86
N ASN A 16 -9.23 12.10 -19.12
CA ASN A 16 -8.71 12.53 -20.42
C ASN A 16 -8.18 11.39 -21.30
N ASP A 17 -8.37 10.13 -20.90
CA ASP A 17 -7.83 8.95 -21.59
C ASP A 17 -8.62 8.65 -22.88
N THR A 18 -8.31 9.39 -23.95
CA THR A 18 -8.84 9.15 -25.30
C THR A 18 -7.69 8.82 -26.28
N ASP A 19 -7.26 7.55 -26.21
CA ASP A 19 -6.85 6.69 -27.34
C ASP A 19 -5.54 6.97 -28.15
N ALA A 20 -4.55 7.69 -27.60
CA ALA A 20 -3.22 7.81 -28.22
C ALA A 20 -2.13 6.93 -27.54
N PRO A 21 -1.29 6.18 -28.29
CA PRO A 21 -0.23 5.31 -27.73
C PRO A 21 0.82 6.06 -26.89
N THR A 22 1.13 7.29 -27.28
CA THR A 22 2.06 8.18 -26.56
C THR A 22 1.47 8.69 -25.24
N GLU A 23 0.16 8.95 -25.20
CA GLU A 23 -0.52 9.40 -23.98
C GLU A 23 -0.66 8.26 -22.97
N ARG A 24 -0.84 7.02 -23.43
CA ARG A 24 -0.79 5.82 -22.56
C ARG A 24 0.56 5.62 -21.88
N ALA A 25 1.67 5.82 -22.59
CA ALA A 25 3.01 5.75 -21.98
C ALA A 25 3.22 6.89 -20.95
N THR A 26 2.68 8.07 -21.22
CA THR A 26 2.69 9.19 -20.28
C THR A 26 1.78 8.94 -19.07
N SER A 27 0.60 8.33 -19.23
CA SER A 27 -0.29 7.98 -18.11
C SER A 27 0.30 6.90 -17.22
N ILE A 28 1.00 5.92 -17.80
CA ILE A 28 1.76 4.91 -17.03
C ILE A 28 2.87 5.57 -16.23
N LEU A 29 3.65 6.49 -16.83
CA LEU A 29 4.70 7.21 -16.11
C LEU A 29 4.13 8.18 -15.05
N GLN A 30 2.97 8.79 -15.28
CA GLN A 30 2.27 9.63 -14.31
C GLN A 30 1.71 8.80 -13.15
N ALA A 31 1.08 7.64 -13.43
CA ALA A 31 0.62 6.70 -12.42
C ALA A 31 1.79 6.16 -11.57
N LEU A 32 2.91 5.82 -12.21
CA LEU A 32 4.15 5.47 -11.53
C LEU A 32 4.70 6.63 -10.70
N SER A 33 4.64 7.88 -11.17
CA SER A 33 5.11 9.05 -10.42
C SER A 33 4.22 9.38 -9.21
N LEU A 34 2.91 9.13 -9.30
CA LEU A 34 1.97 9.29 -8.20
C LEU A 34 2.16 8.17 -7.16
N MET A 35 2.45 6.94 -7.61
CA MET A 35 2.86 5.84 -6.75
C MET A 35 4.18 6.12 -6.03
N ASN A 36 5.18 6.66 -6.72
CA ASN A 36 6.47 6.99 -6.10
C ASN A 36 6.46 8.35 -5.39
N GLY A 37 5.38 9.12 -5.52
CA GLY A 37 5.19 10.45 -4.95
C GLY A 37 4.51 10.41 -3.58
N GLN A 38 4.15 11.60 -3.07
CA GLN A 38 3.63 11.82 -1.70
C GLN A 38 2.44 10.95 -1.28
N PHE A 39 1.78 10.26 -2.21
CA PHE A 39 0.66 9.37 -1.94
C PHE A 39 1.07 8.12 -1.14
N ILE A 40 2.17 7.46 -1.50
CA ILE A 40 2.68 6.33 -0.71
C ILE A 40 3.25 6.82 0.61
N SER A 41 3.98 7.94 0.62
CA SER A 41 4.50 8.54 1.85
C SER A 41 3.41 8.81 2.89
N GLN A 42 2.22 9.31 2.49
CA GLN A 42 1.10 9.56 3.41
C GLN A 42 0.33 8.29 3.77
N ALA A 43 0.19 7.34 2.83
CA ALA A 43 -0.52 6.07 3.08
C ALA A 43 0.26 5.12 4.00
N THR A 44 1.59 5.21 4.04
CA THR A 44 2.45 4.39 4.90
C THR A 44 2.94 5.11 6.15
N ASP A 45 2.60 6.39 6.31
CA ASP A 45 2.89 7.08 7.57
C ASP A 45 1.96 6.56 8.66
N LEU A 46 2.54 6.04 9.74
CA LEU A 46 1.83 5.47 10.88
C LEU A 46 0.91 6.50 11.56
N THR A 47 1.17 7.79 11.36
CA THR A 47 0.38 8.92 11.87
C THR A 47 -0.81 9.30 11.00
N ASP A 48 -0.77 9.07 9.67
CA ASP A 48 -1.84 9.46 8.74
C ASP A 48 -2.68 8.27 8.24
N SER A 49 -2.12 7.05 8.29
CA SER A 49 -2.80 5.85 7.82
C SER A 49 -3.72 5.24 8.88
N ARG A 50 -4.99 5.65 8.84
CA ARG A 50 -6.05 5.08 9.71
C ARG A 50 -6.13 3.54 9.62
N THR A 51 -5.91 2.97 8.45
CA THR A 51 -6.01 1.51 8.22
C THR A 51 -4.85 0.78 8.89
N LEU A 52 -3.62 1.26 8.69
CA LEU A 52 -2.43 0.65 9.28
C LEU A 52 -2.45 0.78 10.81
N ALA A 53 -2.76 1.97 11.33
CA ALA A 53 -2.89 2.20 12.77
C ALA A 53 -3.96 1.31 13.40
N ALA A 54 -5.12 1.13 12.75
CA ALA A 54 -6.18 0.26 13.25
C ALA A 54 -5.78 -1.22 13.29
N ILE A 55 -4.99 -1.71 12.33
CA ILE A 55 -4.50 -3.09 12.30
C ILE A 55 -3.40 -3.31 13.35
N ILE A 56 -2.48 -2.35 13.49
CA ILE A 56 -1.35 -2.44 14.43
C ILE A 56 -1.82 -2.33 15.89
N ASP A 57 -2.78 -1.44 16.18
CA ASP A 57 -3.25 -1.20 17.55
C ASP A 57 -4.45 -2.08 17.94
N ALA A 58 -4.89 -3.00 17.07
CA ALA A 58 -5.92 -3.99 17.39
C ALA A 58 -5.36 -5.06 18.35
N PRO A 59 -5.72 -5.07 19.65
CA PRO A 59 -5.11 -5.96 20.64
C PRO A 59 -5.56 -7.42 20.50
N PHE A 60 -6.51 -7.70 19.59
CA PHE A 60 -7.10 -9.01 19.37
C PHE A 60 -6.55 -9.72 18.11
N LEU A 61 -5.69 -9.06 17.33
CA LEU A 61 -5.08 -9.67 16.14
C LEU A 61 -3.69 -10.22 16.47
N ASP A 62 -3.46 -11.50 16.16
CA ASP A 62 -2.12 -12.07 16.11
C ASP A 62 -1.36 -11.59 14.85
N THR A 63 -0.05 -11.76 14.84
CA THR A 63 0.83 -11.34 13.73
C THR A 63 0.35 -11.89 12.38
N ASN A 64 -0.11 -13.15 12.33
CA ASN A 64 -0.64 -13.73 11.10
C ASN A 64 -1.94 -13.06 10.63
N GLU A 65 -2.81 -12.69 11.56
CA GLU A 65 -4.07 -12.01 11.24
C GLU A 65 -3.83 -10.56 10.81
N GLN A 66 -2.80 -9.90 11.36
CA GLN A 66 -2.33 -8.60 10.89
C GLN A 66 -1.80 -8.68 9.45
N ILE A 67 -0.99 -9.70 9.12
CA ILE A 67 -0.52 -9.94 7.75
C ILE A 67 -1.71 -10.15 6.80
N ASP A 68 -2.68 -10.98 7.19
CA ASP A 68 -3.87 -11.23 6.37
C ASP A 68 -4.67 -9.96 6.12
N ALA A 69 -4.88 -9.13 7.16
CA ALA A 69 -5.57 -7.86 7.03
C ALA A 69 -4.84 -6.90 6.08
N LEU A 70 -3.51 -6.82 6.14
CA LEU A 70 -2.72 -5.99 5.23
C LEU A 70 -2.84 -6.47 3.78
N TYR A 71 -2.74 -7.78 3.54
CA TYR A 71 -2.92 -8.37 2.21
C TYR A 71 -4.33 -8.14 1.65
N LEU A 72 -5.37 -8.33 2.45
CA LEU A 72 -6.75 -8.07 2.03
C LEU A 72 -6.99 -6.59 1.76
N SER A 73 -6.40 -5.69 2.56
CA SER A 73 -6.58 -4.25 2.39
C SER A 73 -5.87 -3.66 1.17
N THR A 74 -4.83 -4.35 0.67
CA THR A 74 -4.00 -3.91 -0.46
C THR A 74 -4.32 -4.68 -1.73
N LEU A 75 -4.18 -6.01 -1.70
CA LEU A 75 -4.29 -6.89 -2.86
C LEU A 75 -5.66 -7.57 -2.98
N SER A 76 -6.58 -7.35 -2.04
CA SER A 76 -7.91 -7.97 -2.01
C SER A 76 -7.89 -9.52 -2.06
N ARG A 77 -6.81 -10.13 -1.57
CA ARG A 77 -6.63 -11.59 -1.44
C ARG A 77 -5.92 -11.95 -0.14
N PHE A 78 -5.95 -13.23 0.22
CA PHE A 78 -5.10 -13.76 1.28
C PHE A 78 -3.65 -13.97 0.80
N PRO A 79 -2.66 -13.88 1.70
CA PRO A 79 -1.30 -14.31 1.39
C PRO A 79 -1.27 -15.84 1.17
N SER A 80 -0.37 -16.30 0.32
CA SER A 80 0.01 -17.71 0.26
C SER A 80 0.79 -18.13 1.52
N ASP A 81 0.91 -19.43 1.77
CA ASP A 81 1.65 -19.94 2.93
C ASP A 81 3.14 -19.51 2.93
N ALA A 82 3.75 -19.43 1.74
CA ALA A 82 5.13 -18.99 1.58
C ALA A 82 5.29 -17.49 1.91
N GLU A 83 4.40 -16.65 1.36
CA GLU A 83 4.37 -15.21 1.65
C GLU A 83 4.13 -14.95 3.15
N ARG A 84 3.15 -15.65 3.74
CA ARG A 84 2.83 -15.50 5.17
C ARG A 84 4.02 -15.88 6.03
N SER A 85 4.68 -17.01 5.74
CA SER A 85 5.87 -17.41 6.51
C SER A 85 6.97 -16.36 6.42
N HIS A 86 7.26 -15.86 5.21
CA HIS A 86 8.29 -14.86 5.01
C HIS A 86 7.98 -13.54 5.73
N CYS A 87 6.73 -13.06 5.63
CA CYS A 87 6.29 -11.84 6.30
C CYS A 87 6.34 -11.99 7.83
N ARG A 88 5.91 -13.13 8.36
CA ARG A 88 5.96 -13.40 9.81
C ARG A 88 7.39 -13.38 10.32
N ASP A 89 8.31 -14.05 9.63
CA ASP A 89 9.72 -14.12 10.04
C ASP A 89 10.36 -12.71 9.99
N TYR A 90 10.02 -11.91 8.97
CA TYR A 90 10.45 -10.51 8.87
C TYR A 90 9.89 -9.65 10.03
N ILE A 91 8.59 -9.72 10.30
CA ILE A 91 7.96 -8.96 11.41
C ILE A 91 8.52 -9.39 12.75
N GLN A 92 8.74 -10.69 12.97
CA GLN A 92 9.32 -11.21 14.20
C GLN A 92 10.77 -10.75 14.42
N SER A 93 11.52 -10.51 13.34
CA SER A 93 12.85 -9.90 13.42
C SER A 93 12.83 -8.39 13.72
N GLY A 94 11.66 -7.75 13.65
CA GLY A 94 11.50 -6.30 13.81
C GLY A 94 12.09 -5.48 12.65
N GLY A 95 12.48 -6.13 11.56
CA GLY A 95 13.10 -5.47 10.41
C GLY A 95 14.41 -4.73 10.77
N PRO A 96 14.83 -3.76 9.95
CA PRO A 96 16.07 -2.99 10.18
C PRO A 96 16.07 -2.19 11.49
N GLN A 97 14.89 -1.87 12.01
CA GLN A 97 14.67 -1.02 13.18
C GLN A 97 14.49 -1.83 14.47
N ASN A 98 14.46 -3.17 14.38
CA ASN A 98 14.17 -4.09 15.48
C ASN A 98 12.87 -3.74 16.23
N ASP A 99 11.87 -3.27 15.47
CA ASP A 99 10.54 -2.89 15.95
C ASP A 99 9.46 -3.53 15.08
N GLN A 100 8.54 -4.27 15.71
CA GLN A 100 7.51 -5.01 14.98
C GLN A 100 6.50 -4.09 14.29
N LYS A 101 6.20 -2.93 14.87
CA LYS A 101 5.24 -1.97 14.28
C LYS A 101 5.84 -1.34 13.03
N SER A 102 7.12 -0.96 13.08
CA SER A 102 7.86 -0.51 11.89
C SER A 102 7.92 -1.61 10.82
N ALA A 103 8.15 -2.87 11.19
CA ALA A 103 8.17 -3.97 10.22
C ALA A 103 6.80 -4.21 9.54
N LEU A 104 5.69 -4.00 10.26
CA LEU A 104 4.34 -4.04 9.68
C LEU A 104 4.09 -2.86 8.73
N ALA A 105 4.59 -1.67 9.07
CA ALA A 105 4.53 -0.50 8.18
C ALA A 105 5.35 -0.73 6.90
N ASP A 106 6.55 -1.30 7.03
CA ASP A 106 7.42 -1.67 5.92
C ASP A 106 6.75 -2.71 5.00
N LEU A 107 6.06 -3.71 5.56
CA LEU A 107 5.26 -4.66 4.80
C LEU A 107 4.12 -3.97 4.04
N PHE A 108 3.38 -3.08 4.68
CA PHE A 108 2.30 -2.34 4.03
C PHE A 108 2.81 -1.48 2.87
N TRP A 109 3.96 -0.81 3.07
CA TRP A 109 4.64 -0.08 2.01
C TRP A 109 5.06 -0.99 0.85
N ALA A 110 5.64 -2.16 1.14
CA ALA A 110 6.04 -3.11 0.11
C ALA A 110 4.85 -3.63 -0.72
N LEU A 111 3.71 -3.88 -0.08
CA LEU A 111 2.49 -4.34 -0.76
C LEU A 111 1.91 -3.26 -1.69
N LEU A 112 1.86 -2.00 -1.25
CA LEU A 112 1.40 -0.88 -2.07
C LEU A 112 2.33 -0.59 -3.26
N ASN A 113 3.62 -0.89 -3.13
CA ASN A 113 4.61 -0.76 -4.22
C ASN A 113 4.74 -2.03 -5.07
N SER A 114 3.98 -3.09 -4.77
CA SER A 114 4.09 -4.34 -5.51
C SER A 114 3.53 -4.21 -6.93
N SER A 115 4.12 -4.94 -7.87
CA SER A 115 3.61 -5.01 -9.25
C SER A 115 2.20 -5.60 -9.33
N GLU A 116 1.79 -6.38 -8.32
CA GLU A 116 0.45 -6.94 -8.24
C GLU A 116 -0.60 -5.88 -7.91
N PHE A 117 -0.28 -4.96 -6.99
CA PHE A 117 -1.15 -3.81 -6.68
C PHE A 117 -1.30 -2.89 -7.90
N LEU A 118 -0.23 -2.70 -8.67
CA LEU A 118 -0.22 -1.93 -9.93
C LEU A 118 -1.11 -2.49 -11.03
N LEU A 119 -1.34 -3.80 -11.07
CA LEU A 119 -2.06 -4.47 -12.16
C LEU A 119 -3.52 -4.79 -11.81
N ASN A 120 -3.88 -4.78 -10.52
CA ASN A 120 -5.23 -5.06 -10.03
C ASN A 120 -6.11 -3.81 -9.85
N HIS A 121 -5.63 -2.61 -10.22
CA HIS A 121 -6.34 -1.33 -10.07
C HIS A 121 -6.43 -0.52 -11.36
#